data_AF-A0A2S3W4F3-F1
#
_entry.id   AF-A0A2S3W4F3-F1
#
_cell.length_a   1.000
_cell.length_b   1.000
_cell.length_c   1.000
_cell.angle_alpha   90.00
_cell.angle_beta   90.00
_cell.angle_gamma   90.00
#
_symmetry.space_group_name_H-M   'P 1'
#
loop_
_entity.id
_entity.type
_entity.pdbx_description
1 polymer ?
#
loop_
_entity_poly.entity_id
_entity_poly.type
_entity_poly.pdbx_seq_one_letter_code
_entity_poly.pdbx_strand_id
1 'polypeptide(L)'
;MPAPASAPVPPSPQPEENAPPKVQEFSHITQPNETKKAVPDTHSLLATLDSFRADQKQTHPPKARANPAQGGAPNGGGTPDGDITQSMSAADQKGIGNAVRRCYSEDTAARNYAQFVAHLVVTVDATGTARIVEFAPQTQARMDSDPSYRALAERARDAVLSPTCAKLPIPKNLLGQTRQLKFVFRP
;
A
#
# COMPACT_ATOMS: atom_id res chain seq x y z
N MET A 1 -30.27 -48.34 -52.33
CA MET A 1 -29.17 -49.13 -52.91
C MET A 1 -27.86 -48.37 -52.68
N PRO A 2 -26.72 -49.08 -52.55
CA PRO A 2 -25.77 -48.97 -51.43
C PRO A 2 -24.50 -48.14 -51.70
N ALA A 3 -23.71 -47.94 -50.63
CA ALA A 3 -22.37 -47.34 -50.59
C ALA A 3 -21.28 -48.13 -51.34
N PRO A 4 -20.09 -47.52 -51.54
CA PRO A 4 -18.86 -48.09 -50.97
C PRO A 4 -18.03 -46.99 -50.25
N ALA A 5 -17.53 -47.11 -49.01
CA ALA A 5 -16.56 -48.05 -48.43
C ALA A 5 -15.20 -48.05 -49.17
N SER A 6 -14.00 -47.92 -48.59
CA SER A 6 -13.44 -47.65 -47.25
C SER A 6 -11.92 -47.49 -47.45
N ALA A 7 -11.19 -46.81 -46.55
CA ALA A 7 -9.86 -47.26 -46.14
C ALA A 7 -9.46 -46.67 -44.77
N PRO A 8 -8.73 -47.43 -43.93
CA PRO A 8 -8.60 -47.21 -42.49
C PRO A 8 -7.35 -46.41 -42.13
N VAL A 9 -7.39 -45.68 -41.00
CA VAL A 9 -6.20 -45.04 -40.42
C VAL A 9 -5.99 -45.58 -38.99
N PRO A 10 -4.77 -46.05 -38.65
CA PRO A 10 -4.44 -46.84 -37.44
C PRO A 10 -4.57 -46.13 -36.07
N PRO A 11 -4.52 -46.88 -34.95
CA PRO A 11 -4.90 -46.41 -33.61
C PRO A 11 -3.81 -45.59 -32.88
N SER A 12 -4.30 -44.83 -31.89
CA SER A 12 -3.64 -43.86 -31.01
C SER A 12 -2.43 -44.36 -30.20
N PRO A 13 -1.49 -43.46 -29.84
CA PRO A 13 -0.68 -43.56 -28.63
C PRO A 13 -1.39 -42.93 -27.41
N GLN A 14 -1.28 -43.61 -26.28
CA GLN A 14 -1.87 -43.31 -24.97
C GLN A 14 -1.35 -42.03 -24.30
N PRO A 15 -2.11 -41.44 -23.35
CA PRO A 15 -1.64 -40.38 -22.47
C PRO A 15 -0.59 -40.92 -21.48
N GLU A 16 0.58 -40.27 -21.42
CA GLU A 16 1.60 -40.54 -20.41
C GLU A 16 1.11 -40.08 -19.03
N GLU A 17 0.97 -41.08 -18.16
CA GLU A 17 0.68 -40.99 -16.75
C GLU A 17 2.02 -40.99 -15.96
N ASN A 18 2.06 -40.19 -14.89
CA ASN A 18 3.03 -40.24 -13.77
C ASN A 18 4.51 -39.94 -14.05
N ALA A 19 4.93 -38.72 -13.71
CA ALA A 19 6.22 -38.49 -13.05
C ALA A 19 6.04 -37.45 -11.93
N PRO A 20 6.38 -37.76 -10.66
CA PRO A 20 6.46 -36.74 -9.62
C PRO A 20 7.55 -35.72 -9.97
N PRO A 21 7.37 -34.41 -9.67
CA PRO A 21 8.42 -33.43 -9.89
C PRO A 21 9.64 -33.82 -9.05
N LYS A 22 10.75 -34.03 -9.75
CA LYS A 22 12.07 -34.29 -9.18
C LYS A 22 12.38 -33.19 -8.17
N VAL A 23 12.59 -33.61 -6.92
CA VAL A 23 13.00 -32.74 -5.82
C VAL A 23 14.22 -31.95 -6.30
N GLN A 24 14.12 -30.62 -6.27
CA GLN A 24 15.25 -29.75 -6.55
C GLN A 24 16.26 -29.98 -5.43
N GLU A 25 17.34 -30.65 -5.76
CA GLU A 25 18.50 -30.78 -4.91
C GLU A 25 19.08 -29.37 -4.74
N PHE A 26 18.89 -28.78 -3.57
CA PHE A 26 19.49 -27.49 -3.25
C PHE A 26 21.00 -27.68 -3.29
N SER A 27 21.68 -27.04 -4.25
CA SER A 27 23.13 -26.98 -4.27
C SER A 27 23.62 -26.44 -2.94
N HIS A 28 24.25 -27.29 -2.15
CA HIS A 28 24.98 -26.90 -0.95
C HIS A 28 26.16 -26.02 -1.38
N ILE A 29 25.94 -24.70 -1.37
CA ILE A 29 27.03 -23.73 -1.41
C ILE A 29 27.69 -23.68 -0.03
N THR A 30 28.53 -24.66 0.25
CA THR A 30 29.46 -24.61 1.37
C THR A 30 30.54 -23.58 1.02
N GLN A 31 30.33 -22.31 1.39
CA GLN A 31 31.40 -21.33 1.43
C GLN A 31 32.07 -21.40 2.81
N PRO A 32 33.35 -21.78 2.90
CA PRO A 32 34.13 -21.66 4.13
C PRO A 32 34.56 -20.19 4.27
N ASN A 33 33.64 -19.33 4.68
CA ASN A 33 34.00 -18.01 5.16
C ASN A 33 33.46 -17.86 6.58
N GLU A 34 34.39 -17.80 7.54
CA GLU A 34 34.06 -17.58 8.94
C GLU A 34 33.24 -16.29 9.06
N THR A 35 31.96 -16.43 9.43
CA THR A 35 31.08 -15.30 9.70
C THR A 35 31.55 -14.65 11.00
N LYS A 36 32.24 -13.52 10.91
CA LYS A 36 32.84 -12.80 12.05
C LYS A 36 31.84 -12.13 13.00
N LYS A 37 30.55 -12.47 12.92
CA LYS A 37 29.50 -12.07 13.87
C LYS A 37 28.45 -13.17 14.00
N ALA A 38 28.83 -14.27 14.64
CA ALA A 38 27.84 -15.11 15.31
C ALA A 38 27.19 -14.24 16.40
N VAL A 39 25.88 -14.01 16.30
CA VAL A 39 25.10 -13.36 17.36
C VAL A 39 24.97 -14.37 18.49
N PRO A 40 25.49 -14.09 19.70
CA PRO A 40 25.26 -14.95 20.84
C PRO A 40 23.82 -14.80 21.33
N ASP A 41 23.15 -15.95 21.37
CA ASP A 41 22.25 -16.43 22.41
C ASP A 41 21.05 -15.56 22.86
N THR A 42 19.86 -16.15 22.72
CA THR A 42 18.50 -15.63 22.90
C THR A 42 18.19 -15.05 24.29
N HIS A 43 19.10 -15.16 25.26
CA HIS A 43 18.99 -14.56 26.59
C HIS A 43 19.21 -13.04 26.62
N SER A 44 19.76 -12.45 25.55
CA SER A 44 20.04 -11.01 25.49
C SER A 44 18.79 -10.12 25.36
N LEU A 45 17.64 -10.66 24.92
CA LEU A 45 16.42 -9.85 24.70
C LEU A 45 15.75 -9.44 26.02
N LEU A 46 15.74 -10.32 27.03
CA LEU A 46 15.18 -10.00 28.34
C LEU A 46 16.06 -8.98 29.09
N ALA A 47 17.39 -9.13 29.00
CA ALA A 47 18.33 -8.16 29.56
C ALA A 47 18.23 -6.79 28.87
N THR A 48 17.92 -6.77 27.58
CA THR A 48 17.69 -5.52 26.83
C THR A 48 16.40 -4.85 27.28
N LEU A 49 15.29 -5.59 27.43
CA LEU A 49 14.02 -5.04 27.92
C LEU A 49 14.10 -4.52 29.36
N ASP A 50 14.85 -5.19 30.22
CA ASP A 50 15.06 -4.75 31.60
C ASP A 50 15.87 -3.46 31.67
N SER A 51 16.93 -3.35 30.85
CA SER A 51 17.74 -2.13 30.71
C SER A 51 16.90 -0.94 30.19
N PHE A 52 16.00 -1.15 29.23
CA PHE A 52 15.12 -0.08 28.74
C PHE A 52 14.08 0.35 29.79
N ARG A 53 13.58 -0.56 30.64
CA ARG A 53 12.68 -0.20 31.74
C ARG A 53 13.38 0.53 32.87
N ALA A 54 14.63 0.17 33.15
CA ALA A 54 15.44 0.84 34.15
C ALA A 54 15.77 2.28 33.74
N ASP A 55 16.06 2.51 32.45
CA ASP A 55 16.39 3.84 31.90
C ASP A 55 15.17 4.78 31.84
N GLN A 56 13.95 4.24 31.68
CA GLN A 56 12.72 5.04 31.65
C GLN A 56 12.20 5.47 33.04
N LYS A 57 12.83 5.04 34.14
CA LYS A 57 12.46 5.54 35.47
C LYS A 57 13.00 6.97 35.61
N GLN A 58 12.11 7.93 35.41
CA GLN A 58 12.36 9.35 35.63
C GLN A 58 12.77 9.58 37.11
N THR A 59 14.07 9.73 37.36
CA THR A 59 14.66 9.86 38.71
C THR A 59 14.55 11.26 39.30
N HIS A 60 14.04 12.25 38.56
CA HIS A 60 13.83 13.60 39.04
C HIS A 60 12.42 14.12 38.71
N PRO A 61 11.74 14.81 39.64
CA PRO A 61 10.48 15.48 39.31
C PRO A 61 10.71 16.48 38.18
N PRO A 62 9.83 16.53 37.16
CA PRO A 62 10.00 17.43 36.04
C PRO A 62 9.94 18.87 36.55
N LYS A 63 11.05 19.59 36.44
CA LYS A 63 11.07 21.05 36.65
C LYS A 63 10.38 21.70 35.44
N ALA A 64 9.05 21.78 35.49
CA ALA A 64 8.27 22.57 34.56
C ALA A 64 8.70 24.03 34.67
N ARG A 65 9.28 24.58 33.59
CA ARG A 65 9.38 26.03 33.42
C ARG A 65 7.99 26.55 33.07
N ALA A 66 7.66 27.76 33.52
CA ALA A 66 6.42 28.44 33.15
C ALA A 66 6.27 28.44 31.62
N ASN A 67 5.06 28.08 31.15
CA ASN A 67 4.71 28.12 29.74
C ASN A 67 4.88 29.56 29.23
N PRO A 68 5.76 29.84 28.27
CA PRO A 68 5.82 31.16 27.67
C PRO A 68 4.46 31.46 27.02
N ALA A 69 3.91 32.65 27.29
CA ALA A 69 2.71 33.10 26.63
C ALA A 69 2.94 33.10 25.11
N GLN A 70 2.19 32.24 24.43
CA GLN A 70 1.83 32.34 23.01
C GLN A 70 2.98 32.77 22.08
N GLY A 71 3.89 31.84 21.80
CA GLY A 71 4.89 31.96 20.74
C GLY A 71 4.70 30.88 19.68
N GLY A 72 3.63 30.99 18.88
CA GLY A 72 3.51 30.20 17.67
C GLY A 72 4.69 30.52 16.74
N ALA A 73 5.43 29.49 16.31
CA ALA A 73 6.50 29.66 15.35
C ALA A 73 5.96 30.41 14.11
N PRO A 74 6.57 31.54 13.67
CA PRO A 74 6.03 32.37 12.59
C PRO A 74 6.00 31.64 11.23
N ASN A 75 6.64 30.48 11.12
CA ASN A 75 6.64 29.61 9.95
C ASN A 75 6.18 28.18 10.25
N GLY A 76 5.47 27.97 11.36
CA GLY A 76 4.76 26.71 11.66
C GLY A 76 3.49 26.58 10.84
N GLY A 77 3.58 26.78 9.52
CA GLY A 77 2.48 26.61 8.57
C GLY A 77 2.19 25.14 8.34
N GLY A 78 1.82 24.42 9.39
CA GLY A 78 1.09 23.17 9.22
C GLY A 78 -0.25 23.52 8.60
N THR A 79 -0.55 22.98 7.42
CA THR A 79 -1.91 23.00 6.88
C THR A 79 -2.88 22.62 8.00
N PRO A 80 -4.01 23.33 8.19
CA PRO A 80 -4.94 23.12 9.32
C PRO A 80 -5.56 21.72 9.40
N ASP A 81 -5.12 20.82 8.53
CA ASP A 81 -5.74 19.57 8.14
C ASP A 81 -4.74 18.39 8.18
N GLY A 82 -3.45 18.66 8.44
CA GLY A 82 -2.43 17.60 8.54
C GLY A 82 -2.12 16.92 7.19
N ASP A 83 -2.16 17.67 6.10
CA ASP A 83 -1.80 17.19 4.75
C ASP A 83 -0.32 16.81 4.70
N ILE A 84 -0.02 15.52 4.53
CA ILE A 84 1.35 15.01 4.45
C ILE A 84 1.88 14.92 3.02
N THR A 85 1.03 15.16 2.03
CA THR A 85 1.34 14.98 0.61
C THR A 85 2.59 15.72 0.18
N GLN A 86 2.75 16.98 0.62
CA GLN A 86 3.90 17.81 0.28
C GLN A 86 5.21 17.31 0.90
N SER A 87 5.13 16.52 1.97
CA SER A 87 6.28 15.91 2.63
C SER A 87 6.66 14.54 2.04
N MET A 88 5.87 14.03 1.08
CA MET A 88 6.13 12.75 0.41
C MET A 88 6.96 12.93 -0.84
N SER A 89 7.81 11.95 -1.15
CA SER A 89 8.51 11.92 -2.43
C SER A 89 7.53 11.60 -3.57
N ALA A 90 7.86 12.03 -4.79
CA ALA A 90 7.07 11.69 -5.98
C ALA A 90 6.94 10.17 -6.18
N ALA A 91 7.94 9.39 -5.75
CA ALA A 91 7.89 7.93 -5.77
C ALA A 91 6.81 7.36 -4.84
N ASP A 92 6.70 7.91 -3.62
CA ASP A 92 5.70 7.48 -2.64
C ASP A 92 4.28 7.84 -3.12
N GLN A 93 4.12 9.06 -3.64
CA GLN A 93 2.85 9.51 -4.23
C GLN A 93 2.40 8.60 -5.38
N LYS A 94 3.32 8.20 -6.26
CA LYS A 94 3.04 7.22 -7.32
C LYS A 94 2.73 5.83 -6.76
N GLY A 95 3.42 5.41 -5.71
CA GLY A 95 3.18 4.15 -5.01
C GLY A 95 1.74 4.04 -4.50
N ILE A 96 1.21 5.13 -3.93
CA ILE A 96 -0.19 5.22 -3.48
C ILE A 96 -1.15 5.02 -4.66
N GLY A 97 -0.97 5.78 -5.75
CA GLY A 97 -1.81 5.65 -6.94
C GLY A 97 -1.80 4.24 -7.52
N ASN A 98 -0.62 3.61 -7.60
CA ASN A 98 -0.46 2.24 -8.08
C ASN A 98 -1.14 1.21 -7.17
N ALA A 99 -1.11 1.40 -5.85
CA ALA A 99 -1.79 0.51 -4.92
C ALA A 99 -3.30 0.54 -5.14
N VAL A 100 -3.88 1.74 -5.24
CA VAL A 100 -5.31 1.94 -5.51
C VAL A 100 -5.73 1.35 -6.86
N ARG A 101 -4.88 1.53 -7.89
CA ARG A 101 -5.13 1.01 -9.24
C ARG A 101 -5.38 -0.49 -9.28
N ARG A 102 -4.72 -1.28 -8.43
CA ARG A 102 -4.89 -2.74 -8.39
C ARG A 102 -6.29 -3.16 -7.92
N CYS A 103 -6.95 -2.35 -7.11
CA CYS A 103 -8.32 -2.61 -6.65
C CYS A 103 -9.38 -1.83 -7.43
N TYR A 104 -8.96 -0.98 -8.35
CA TYR A 104 -9.89 -0.30 -9.22
C TYR A 104 -10.43 -1.30 -10.22
N SER A 105 -11.74 -1.55 -10.18
CA SER A 105 -12.39 -2.41 -11.16
C SER A 105 -12.32 -1.74 -12.53
N GLU A 106 -11.46 -2.27 -13.40
CA GLU A 106 -11.13 -1.74 -14.70
C GLU A 106 -12.31 -1.90 -15.68
N ASP A 107 -13.24 -0.95 -15.68
CA ASP A 107 -14.23 -0.81 -16.74
C ASP A 107 -13.60 -0.06 -17.91
N THR A 108 -12.70 -0.75 -18.62
CA THR A 108 -12.00 -0.19 -19.80
C THR A 108 -12.95 0.16 -20.95
N ALA A 109 -14.18 -0.36 -20.90
CA ALA A 109 -15.27 -0.01 -21.82
C ALA A 109 -15.93 1.33 -21.50
N ALA A 110 -15.68 1.90 -20.32
CA ALA A 110 -16.22 3.19 -19.94
C ALA A 110 -15.67 4.31 -20.82
N ARG A 111 -16.57 5.15 -21.32
CA ARG A 111 -16.21 6.31 -22.14
C ARG A 111 -15.27 7.23 -21.35
N ASN A 112 -14.16 7.60 -21.98
CA ASN A 112 -13.11 8.46 -21.41
C ASN A 112 -12.29 7.84 -20.25
N TYR A 113 -12.29 6.51 -20.09
CA TYR A 113 -11.45 5.82 -19.10
C TYR A 113 -9.98 6.28 -19.15
N ALA A 114 -9.38 6.33 -20.34
CA ALA A 114 -7.98 6.71 -20.53
C ALA A 114 -7.67 8.18 -20.18
N GLN A 115 -8.68 9.03 -20.11
CA GLN A 115 -8.54 10.46 -19.76
C GLN A 115 -9.07 10.75 -18.35
N PHE A 116 -9.49 9.72 -17.62
CA PHE A 116 -10.07 9.88 -16.30
C PHE A 116 -9.00 10.33 -15.30
N VAL A 117 -9.31 11.42 -14.60
CA VAL A 117 -8.47 11.98 -13.55
C VAL A 117 -9.38 12.38 -12.39
N ALA A 118 -9.12 11.86 -11.21
CA ALA A 118 -9.83 12.23 -9.98
C ALA A 118 -8.85 12.72 -8.92
N HIS A 119 -9.12 13.91 -8.39
CA HIS A 119 -8.42 14.45 -7.22
C HIS A 119 -9.16 13.99 -5.97
N LEU A 120 -8.45 13.24 -5.13
CA LEU A 120 -8.97 12.63 -3.91
C LEU A 120 -8.24 13.20 -2.70
N VAL A 121 -8.98 13.40 -1.62
CA VAL A 121 -8.46 13.71 -0.29
C VAL A 121 -8.76 12.50 0.58
N VAL A 122 -7.73 11.87 1.11
CA VAL A 122 -7.83 10.61 1.84
C VAL A 122 -7.26 10.78 3.23
N THR A 123 -8.05 10.44 4.23
CA THR A 123 -7.61 10.39 5.62
C THR A 123 -7.12 8.99 5.91
N VAL A 124 -5.84 8.89 6.26
CA VAL A 124 -5.19 7.66 6.69
C VAL A 124 -5.03 7.64 8.21
N ASP A 125 -5.22 6.47 8.82
CA ASP A 125 -4.95 6.28 10.24
C ASP A 125 -3.45 6.05 10.53
N ALA A 126 -3.09 5.92 11.81
CA ALA A 126 -1.71 5.74 12.27
C ALA A 126 -0.98 4.52 11.67
N THR A 127 -1.71 3.50 11.23
CA THR A 127 -1.19 2.32 10.53
C THR A 127 -0.99 2.55 9.03
N GLY A 128 -1.46 3.67 8.47
CA GLY A 128 -1.44 3.98 7.04
C GLY A 128 -2.59 3.33 6.26
N THR A 129 -3.67 2.96 6.93
CA THR A 129 -4.89 2.47 6.26
C THR A 129 -5.82 3.63 5.97
N ALA A 130 -6.35 3.73 4.75
CA ALA A 130 -7.35 4.70 4.35
C ALA A 130 -8.67 4.44 5.10
N ARG A 131 -9.22 5.49 5.71
CA ARG A 131 -10.47 5.43 6.48
C ARG A 131 -11.57 6.28 5.90
N ILE A 132 -11.19 7.45 5.40
CA ILE A 132 -12.13 8.42 4.85
C ILE A 132 -11.58 8.86 3.51
N VAL A 133 -12.46 8.97 2.51
CA VAL A 133 -12.11 9.44 1.18
C VAL A 133 -13.13 10.47 0.77
N GLU A 134 -12.65 11.66 0.47
CA GLU A 134 -13.42 12.81 0.03
C GLU A 134 -12.94 13.24 -1.36
N PHE A 135 -13.84 13.82 -2.14
CA PHE A 135 -13.48 14.39 -3.43
C PHE A 135 -12.98 15.80 -3.25
N ALA A 136 -11.86 16.13 -3.89
CA ALA A 136 -11.44 17.53 -3.94
C ALA A 136 -12.48 18.35 -4.73
N PRO A 137 -12.59 19.67 -4.48
CA PRO A 137 -13.62 20.52 -5.10
C PRO A 137 -13.68 20.44 -6.64
N GLN A 138 -12.53 20.23 -7.27
CA GLN A 138 -12.40 20.09 -8.73
C GLN A 138 -13.10 18.82 -9.25
N THR A 139 -12.90 17.70 -8.56
CA THR A 139 -13.56 16.42 -8.87
C THR A 139 -15.04 16.54 -8.61
N GLN A 140 -15.42 17.10 -7.45
CA GLN A 140 -16.81 17.29 -7.06
C GLN A 140 -17.59 18.06 -8.13
N ALA A 141 -17.08 19.23 -8.56
CA ALA A 141 -17.72 20.04 -9.60
C ALA A 141 -17.91 19.30 -10.94
N ARG A 142 -16.97 18.41 -11.30
CA ARG A 142 -17.09 17.56 -12.50
C ARG A 142 -18.14 16.47 -12.30
N MET A 143 -18.23 15.87 -11.11
CA MET A 143 -19.25 14.87 -10.78
C MET A 143 -20.68 15.44 -10.80
N ASP A 144 -20.83 16.70 -10.40
CA ASP A 144 -22.12 17.41 -10.47
C ASP A 144 -22.54 17.68 -11.92
N SER A 145 -21.58 17.85 -12.82
CA SER A 145 -21.82 18.17 -14.23
C SER A 145 -21.97 16.93 -15.14
N ASP A 146 -21.30 15.82 -14.81
CA ASP A 146 -21.25 14.61 -15.66
C ASP A 146 -21.54 13.34 -14.83
N PRO A 147 -22.69 12.67 -15.05
CA PRO A 147 -23.05 11.45 -14.32
C PRO A 147 -22.16 10.25 -14.67
N SER A 148 -21.58 10.22 -15.87
CA SER A 148 -20.65 9.16 -16.29
C SER A 148 -19.32 9.30 -15.55
N TYR A 149 -18.83 10.53 -15.42
CA TYR A 149 -17.66 10.85 -14.60
C TYR A 149 -17.90 10.51 -13.13
N ARG A 150 -19.09 10.83 -12.60
CA ARG A 150 -19.48 10.47 -11.23
C ARG A 150 -19.38 8.97 -10.98
N ALA A 151 -19.88 8.13 -11.87
CA ALA A 151 -19.78 6.68 -11.72
C ALA A 151 -18.33 6.18 -11.64
N LEU A 152 -17.41 6.79 -12.41
CA LEU A 152 -15.98 6.46 -12.38
C LEU A 152 -15.30 6.93 -11.09
N ALA A 153 -15.64 8.12 -10.60
CA ALA A 153 -15.12 8.69 -9.36
C ALA A 153 -15.58 7.93 -8.12
N GLU A 154 -16.84 7.51 -8.08
CA GLU A 154 -17.39 6.68 -7.00
C GLU A 154 -16.71 5.31 -6.95
N ARG A 155 -16.45 4.66 -8.10
CA ARG A 155 -15.64 3.44 -8.16
C ARG A 155 -14.21 3.66 -7.67
N ALA A 156 -13.63 4.83 -7.92
CA ALA A 156 -12.28 5.14 -7.48
C ALA A 156 -12.24 5.28 -5.96
N ARG A 157 -13.27 5.90 -5.36
CA ARG A 157 -13.45 5.93 -3.90
C ARG A 157 -13.54 4.52 -3.31
N ASP A 158 -14.35 3.66 -3.92
CA ASP A 158 -14.51 2.27 -3.48
C ASP A 158 -13.18 1.50 -3.53
N ALA A 159 -12.39 1.68 -4.59
CA ALA A 159 -11.07 1.06 -4.73
C ALA A 159 -10.08 1.49 -3.62
N VAL A 160 -10.13 2.74 -3.19
CA VAL A 160 -9.30 3.24 -2.08
C VAL A 160 -9.74 2.64 -0.74
N LEU A 161 -11.06 2.48 -0.53
CA LEU A 161 -11.62 1.92 0.70
C LEU A 161 -11.66 0.38 0.71
N SER A 162 -11.34 -0.25 -0.41
CA SER A 162 -11.31 -1.70 -0.56
C SER A 162 -10.36 -2.33 0.46
N PRO A 163 -10.76 -3.38 1.20
CA PRO A 163 -9.96 -3.96 2.28
C PRO A 163 -8.60 -4.48 1.81
N THR A 164 -8.47 -4.85 0.53
CA THR A 164 -7.22 -5.32 -0.08
C THR A 164 -6.26 -4.19 -0.45
N CYS A 165 -6.75 -2.97 -0.71
CA CYS A 165 -5.93 -1.82 -1.13
C CYS A 165 -5.97 -0.62 -0.19
N ALA A 166 -6.80 -0.64 0.86
CA ALA A 166 -6.89 0.45 1.82
C ALA A 166 -5.58 0.66 2.59
N LYS A 167 -4.72 -0.36 2.67
CA LYS A 167 -3.38 -0.24 3.26
C LYS A 167 -2.44 0.45 2.26
N LEU A 168 -2.37 1.77 2.33
CA LEU A 168 -1.54 2.56 1.42
C LEU A 168 -0.05 2.47 1.82
N PRO A 169 0.88 2.47 0.85
CA PRO A 169 2.31 2.48 1.10
C PRO A 169 2.77 3.87 1.56
N ILE A 170 2.45 4.22 2.81
CA ILE A 170 2.89 5.47 3.43
C ILE A 170 4.28 5.26 4.05
N PRO A 171 5.25 6.16 3.81
CA PRO A 171 6.58 6.04 4.39
C PRO A 171 6.50 6.09 5.92
N LYS A 172 7.30 5.24 6.58
CA LYS A 172 7.22 5.02 8.03
C LYS A 172 7.40 6.30 8.86
N ASN A 173 8.15 7.27 8.34
CA ASN A 173 8.37 8.56 9.00
C ASN A 173 7.10 9.44 9.10
N LEU A 174 6.06 9.13 8.31
CA LEU A 174 4.79 9.84 8.28
C LEU A 174 3.65 9.05 8.95
N LEU A 175 3.93 7.85 9.46
CA LEU A 175 3.00 7.02 10.21
C LEU A 175 2.92 7.45 11.69
N GLY A 176 1.97 6.88 12.43
CA GLY A 176 1.82 7.10 13.88
C GLY A 176 0.79 8.16 14.27
N GLN A 177 0.19 8.87 13.32
CA GLN A 177 -0.90 9.81 13.53
C GLN A 177 -1.91 9.72 12.39
N THR A 178 -3.16 10.12 12.65
CA THR A 178 -4.14 10.32 11.58
C THR A 178 -3.73 11.54 10.77
N ARG A 179 -3.63 11.38 9.44
CA ARG A 179 -3.17 12.42 8.51
C ARG A 179 -4.03 12.40 7.26
N GLN A 180 -4.08 13.53 6.58
CA GLN A 180 -4.70 13.60 5.26
C GLN A 180 -3.64 13.54 4.16
N LEU A 181 -4.01 12.95 3.04
CA LEU A 181 -3.20 12.93 1.82
C LEU A 181 -4.08 13.25 0.62
N LYS A 182 -3.53 14.05 -0.28
CA LYS A 182 -4.17 14.53 -1.50
C LYS A 182 -3.42 13.91 -2.65
N PHE A 183 -4.10 13.12 -3.48
CA PHE A 183 -3.46 12.57 -4.65
C PHE A 183 -4.38 12.57 -5.85
N VAL A 184 -3.74 12.45 -7.01
CA VAL A 184 -4.39 12.39 -8.30
C VAL A 184 -4.45 10.94 -8.74
N PHE A 185 -5.64 10.37 -8.79
CA PHE A 185 -5.88 9.04 -9.30
C PHE A 185 -6.01 9.07 -10.82
N ARG A 186 -5.28 8.16 -11.47
CA ARG A 186 -5.35 7.86 -12.91
C ARG A 186 -5.34 6.34 -13.05
N PRO A 187 -6.37 5.73 -13.64
CA PRO A 187 -6.45 4.29 -13.81
C PRO A 187 -5.40 3.76 -14.81
#